data_AF-A0A521ZQ80-F1
#
_entry.id   AF-A0A521ZQ80-F1
#
_cell.length_a   1.000
_cell.length_b   1.000
_cell.length_c   1.000
_cell.angle_alpha   90.00
_cell.angle_beta   90.00
_cell.angle_gamma   90.00
#
_symmetry.space_group_name_H-M   'P 1'
#
loop_
_entity.id
_entity.type
_entity.pdbx_description
1 polymer ?
#
loop_
_entity_poly.entity_id
_entity_poly.type
_entity_poly.pdbx_seq_one_letter_code
_entity_poly.pdbx_strand_id
1 'polypeptide(L)'
;MNSTHAIIEYFVAQGVPLETVSLLLVLPVIATMIAFFRQVLGMKAFGIYTPLIVTFAFLATGIKYGIALFVIVILVGMVSRVLLRKLRILYLPRVAITLTIVAFVILALLVAGGAMKRTGLAAVSIFPLLIMITLVEKFVATQIEKGNQTALILALETMIISAVGYYLASWEMLKEFIIVYPWAILLTLPINILLGKWTGLRLSEYLRFREVLKRIT
;
A
#
# COMPACT_ATOMS: atom_id res chain seq x y z
N MET A 1 8.00 30.74 13.29
CA MET A 1 6.66 31.22 12.87
C MET A 1 6.43 30.67 11.48
N ASN A 2 5.78 29.50 11.40
CA ASN A 2 5.68 28.73 10.15
C ASN A 2 4.72 29.43 9.18
N SER A 3 5.30 30.01 8.13
CA SER A 3 4.57 30.60 7.01
C SER A 3 3.85 29.52 6.22
N THR A 4 2.60 29.24 6.61
CA THR A 4 1.69 28.38 5.86
C THR A 4 1.27 29.12 4.59
N HIS A 5 1.19 28.43 3.45
CA HIS A 5 0.81 29.10 2.21
C HIS A 5 -0.65 29.59 2.30
N ALA A 6 -0.94 30.80 1.80
CA ALA A 6 -2.27 31.44 1.92
C ALA A 6 -3.44 30.57 1.43
N ILE A 7 -3.18 29.70 0.44
CA ILE A 7 -4.16 28.74 -0.09
C ILE A 7 -4.54 27.68 0.97
N ILE A 8 -3.56 27.19 1.74
CA ILE A 8 -3.82 26.20 2.79
C ILE A 8 -4.53 26.85 3.96
N GLU A 9 -4.13 28.07 4.34
CA GLU A 9 -4.84 28.85 5.35
C GLU A 9 -6.31 29.08 4.97
N TYR A 10 -6.57 29.37 3.69
CA TYR A 10 -7.94 29.47 3.18
C TYR A 10 -8.71 28.15 3.34
N PHE A 11 -8.14 26.99 2.98
CA PHE A 11 -8.80 25.70 3.16
C PHE A 11 -9.11 25.39 4.63
N VAL A 12 -8.17 25.69 5.52
CA VAL A 12 -8.37 25.52 6.97
C VAL A 12 -9.46 26.46 7.48
N ALA A 13 -9.49 27.71 7.00
CA ALA A 13 -10.54 28.67 7.34
C ALA A 13 -11.94 28.24 6.86
N GLN A 14 -12.03 27.46 5.77
CA GLN A 14 -13.28 26.85 5.30
C GLN A 14 -13.65 25.56 6.06
N GLY A 15 -12.91 25.19 7.11
CA GLY A 15 -13.21 24.04 7.95
C GLY A 15 -12.59 22.71 7.50
N VAL A 16 -11.66 22.73 6.53
CA VAL A 16 -10.93 21.51 6.14
C VAL A 16 -9.80 21.26 7.14
N PRO A 17 -9.72 20.07 7.78
CA PRO A 17 -8.61 19.77 8.68
C PRO A 17 -7.26 19.82 7.97
N LEU A 18 -6.26 20.45 8.59
CA LEU A 18 -4.92 20.56 8.03
C LEU A 18 -4.32 19.18 7.70
N GLU A 19 -4.60 18.17 8.52
CA GLU A 19 -4.17 16.79 8.28
C GLU A 19 -4.72 16.24 6.96
N THR A 20 -6.00 16.47 6.66
CA THR A 20 -6.62 16.06 5.40
C THR A 20 -5.95 16.73 4.21
N VAL A 21 -5.69 18.04 4.30
CA VAL A 21 -4.97 18.78 3.26
C VAL A 21 -3.57 18.20 3.06
N SER A 22 -2.82 17.99 4.14
CA SER A 22 -1.48 17.42 4.07
C SER A 22 -1.47 16.03 3.43
N LEU A 23 -2.39 15.14 3.80
CA LEU A 23 -2.48 13.78 3.26
C LEU A 23 -2.83 13.80 1.76
N LEU A 24 -3.75 14.66 1.34
CA LEU A 24 -4.11 14.82 -0.06
C LEU A 24 -2.95 15.37 -0.90
N LEU A 25 -2.19 16.31 -0.36
CA LEU A 25 -1.04 16.89 -1.05
C LEU A 25 0.16 15.93 -1.12
N VAL A 26 0.30 15.02 -0.15
CA VAL A 26 1.33 13.97 -0.16
C VAL A 26 0.99 12.83 -1.12
N LEU A 27 -0.30 12.60 -1.41
CA LEU A 27 -0.76 11.49 -2.27
C LEU A 27 -0.05 11.43 -3.64
N PRO A 28 0.07 12.52 -4.43
CA PRO A 28 0.77 12.49 -5.72
C PRO A 28 2.27 12.19 -5.58
N VAL A 29 2.89 12.59 -4.46
CA VAL A 29 4.29 12.29 -4.17
C VAL A 29 4.47 10.78 -3.93
N ILE A 30 3.59 10.17 -3.13
CA ILE A 30 3.60 8.71 -2.94
C ILE A 30 3.32 7.99 -4.27
N ALA A 31 2.35 8.45 -5.06
CA ALA A 31 2.04 7.85 -6.36
C ALA A 31 3.25 7.88 -7.31
N THR A 32 3.98 9.00 -7.34
CA THR A 32 5.21 9.15 -8.13
C THR A 32 6.31 8.23 -7.63
N MET A 33 6.47 8.12 -6.31
CA MET A 33 7.39 7.16 -5.69
C MET A 33 7.05 5.72 -6.11
N ILE A 34 5.77 5.32 -6.05
CA ILE A 34 5.32 3.98 -6.49
C ILE A 34 5.62 3.76 -7.98
N ALA A 35 5.37 4.77 -8.82
CA ALA A 35 5.68 4.71 -10.24
C ALA A 35 7.19 4.52 -10.49
N PHE A 36 8.03 5.22 -9.72
CA PHE A 36 9.48 5.04 -9.74
C PHE A 36 9.91 3.63 -9.34
N PHE A 37 9.39 3.09 -8.23
CA PHE A 37 9.66 1.70 -7.82
C PHE A 37 9.26 0.69 -8.89
N ARG A 38 8.14 0.92 -9.57
CA ARG A 38 7.66 0.04 -10.63
C ARG A 38 8.49 0.14 -11.91
N GLN A 39 8.87 1.34 -12.32
CA GLN A 39 9.55 1.57 -13.60
C GLN A 39 11.06 1.34 -13.50
N VAL A 40 11.70 1.82 -12.43
CA VAL A 40 13.15 1.80 -12.28
C VAL A 40 13.60 0.51 -11.61
N LEU A 41 12.98 0.14 -10.49
CA LEU A 41 13.35 -1.08 -9.76
C LEU A 41 12.66 -2.33 -10.31
N GLY A 42 11.52 -2.18 -10.98
CA GLY A 42 10.79 -3.27 -11.61
C GLY A 42 9.97 -4.13 -10.65
N MET A 43 9.68 -3.62 -9.45
CA MET A 43 8.84 -4.32 -8.48
C MET A 43 7.38 -4.35 -8.96
N LYS A 44 6.74 -5.50 -8.84
CA LYS A 44 5.42 -5.80 -9.40
C LYS A 44 4.36 -5.87 -8.29
N ALA A 45 4.21 -4.83 -7.48
CA ALA A 45 3.10 -4.77 -6.51
C ALA A 45 1.70 -4.93 -7.19
N PHE A 46 0.65 -5.08 -6.37
CA PHE A 46 -0.75 -5.20 -6.84
C PHE A 46 -1.26 -3.89 -7.51
N GLY A 47 -0.74 -3.58 -8.69
CA GLY A 47 -0.95 -2.29 -9.34
C GLY A 47 -0.33 -1.13 -8.56
N ILE A 48 -0.68 0.10 -8.95
CA ILE A 48 -0.23 1.33 -8.28
C ILE A 48 -1.16 1.67 -7.11
N TYR A 49 -2.46 1.37 -7.26
CA TYR A 49 -3.49 1.74 -6.29
C TYR A 49 -3.37 0.97 -4.96
N THR A 50 -3.13 -0.34 -4.99
CA THR A 50 -3.07 -1.15 -3.77
C THR A 50 -1.96 -0.71 -2.81
N PRO A 51 -0.68 -0.55 -3.24
CA PRO A 51 0.35 -0.04 -2.33
C PRO A 51 0.06 1.39 -1.84
N LEU A 52 -0.62 2.22 -2.65
CA LEU A 52 -1.02 3.56 -2.24
C LEU A 52 -2.03 3.51 -1.08
N ILE A 53 -3.14 2.77 -1.21
CA ILE A 53 -4.13 2.67 -0.13
C ILE A 53 -3.57 1.96 1.10
N VAL A 54 -2.71 0.95 0.93
CA VAL A 54 -2.07 0.26 2.06
C VAL A 54 -1.12 1.21 2.79
N THR A 55 -0.44 2.13 2.09
CA THR A 55 0.33 3.21 2.73
C THR A 55 -0.54 4.05 3.65
N PHE A 56 -1.71 4.50 3.17
CA PHE A 56 -2.65 5.27 4.00
C PHE A 56 -3.24 4.45 5.15
N ALA A 57 -3.47 3.14 4.94
CA ALA A 57 -3.87 2.24 6.02
C ALA A 57 -2.76 2.15 7.10
N PHE A 58 -1.49 2.10 6.71
CA PHE A 58 -0.36 2.14 7.65
C PHE A 58 -0.24 3.48 8.37
N LEU A 59 -0.52 4.60 7.69
CA LEU A 59 -0.55 5.92 8.33
C LEU A 59 -1.62 6.00 9.42
N ALA A 60 -2.82 5.49 9.15
CA ALA A 60 -3.92 5.51 10.10
C ALA A 60 -3.80 4.47 11.24
N THR A 61 -3.15 3.33 11.01
CA THR A 61 -2.99 2.26 12.03
C THR A 61 -1.67 2.31 12.77
N GLY A 62 -0.70 3.05 12.25
CA GLY A 62 0.70 2.95 12.64
C GLY A 62 1.37 1.73 12.02
N ILE A 63 2.65 1.87 11.64
CA ILE A 63 3.38 0.87 10.87
C ILE A 63 3.45 -0.51 11.55
N LYS A 64 3.58 -0.55 12.88
CA LYS A 64 3.68 -1.80 13.65
C LYS A 64 2.40 -2.63 13.53
N TYR A 65 1.25 -2.00 13.71
CA TYR A 65 -0.04 -2.69 13.67
C TYR A 65 -0.52 -2.90 12.24
N GLY A 66 -0.25 -1.94 11.35
CA GLY A 66 -0.49 -2.06 9.92
C GLY A 66 0.20 -3.27 9.30
N ILE A 67 1.52 -3.44 9.53
CA ILE A 67 2.27 -4.60 9.04
C ILE A 67 1.74 -5.90 9.65
N ALA A 68 1.48 -5.92 10.96
CA ALA A 68 0.94 -7.11 11.63
C ALA A 68 -0.41 -7.53 11.02
N LEU A 69 -1.34 -6.59 10.83
CA LEU A 69 -2.62 -6.84 10.18
C LEU A 69 -2.42 -7.32 8.74
N PHE A 70 -1.57 -6.66 7.95
CA PHE A 70 -1.27 -7.07 6.58
C PHE A 70 -0.81 -8.53 6.52
N VAL A 71 0.16 -8.91 7.35
CA VAL A 71 0.70 -10.28 7.39
C VAL A 71 -0.37 -11.29 7.79
N ILE A 72 -1.13 -11.03 8.85
CA ILE A 72 -2.19 -11.95 9.31
C ILE A 72 -3.24 -12.15 8.22
N VAL A 73 -3.67 -11.06 7.59
CA VAL A 73 -4.71 -11.06 6.58
C VAL A 73 -4.27 -11.84 5.32
N ILE A 74 -3.01 -11.73 4.91
CA ILE A 74 -2.42 -12.54 3.82
C ILE A 74 -2.33 -14.02 4.23
N LEU A 75 -1.92 -14.34 5.46
CA LEU A 75 -1.86 -15.72 5.95
C LEU A 75 -3.25 -16.38 5.96
N VAL A 76 -4.27 -15.66 6.44
CA VAL A 76 -5.66 -16.11 6.43
C VAL A 76 -6.14 -16.35 5.00
N GLY A 77 -5.84 -15.43 4.07
CA GLY A 77 -6.16 -15.62 2.65
C GLY A 77 -5.51 -16.89 2.07
N MET A 78 -4.27 -17.18 2.46
CA MET A 78 -3.59 -18.41 2.02
C MET A 78 -4.22 -19.68 2.60
N VAL A 79 -4.53 -19.68 3.91
CA VAL A 79 -5.19 -20.82 4.58
C VAL A 79 -6.59 -21.05 4.00
N SER A 80 -7.34 -19.98 3.75
CA SER A 80 -8.66 -20.02 3.11
C SER A 80 -8.62 -20.77 1.78
N ARG A 81 -7.59 -20.53 0.95
CA ARG A 81 -7.43 -21.27 -0.32
C ARG A 81 -7.27 -22.77 -0.10
N VAL A 82 -6.48 -23.20 0.88
CA VAL A 82 -6.28 -24.64 1.16
C VAL A 82 -7.58 -25.29 1.60
N LEU A 83 -8.35 -24.63 2.45
CA LEU A 83 -9.67 -25.07 2.90
C LEU A 83 -10.66 -25.17 1.73
N LEU A 84 -10.73 -24.13 0.90
CA LEU A 84 -11.70 -24.01 -0.20
C LEU A 84 -11.32 -24.84 -1.44
N ARG A 85 -10.06 -25.25 -1.60
CA ARG A 85 -9.60 -26.02 -2.77
C ARG A 85 -10.36 -27.34 -2.94
N LYS A 86 -10.76 -27.97 -1.83
CA LYS A 86 -11.51 -29.25 -1.86
C LYS A 86 -12.94 -29.09 -2.38
N LEU A 87 -13.53 -27.90 -2.26
CA LEU A 87 -14.95 -27.65 -2.48
C LEU A 87 -15.32 -27.35 -3.95
N ARG A 88 -14.36 -27.30 -4.89
CA ARG A 88 -14.56 -27.05 -6.34
C ARG A 88 -15.53 -25.88 -6.65
N ILE A 89 -15.51 -24.83 -5.84
CA ILE A 89 -16.41 -23.67 -5.95
C ILE A 89 -15.94 -22.72 -7.05
N LEU A 90 -16.89 -22.02 -7.69
CA LEU A 90 -16.64 -20.89 -8.59
C LEU A 90 -15.81 -19.78 -7.92
N TYR A 91 -15.20 -18.92 -8.73
CA TYR A 91 -14.35 -17.82 -8.28
C TYR A 91 -15.07 -16.85 -7.33
N LEU A 92 -16.23 -16.31 -7.74
CA LEU A 92 -16.94 -15.27 -6.99
C LEU A 92 -17.34 -15.72 -5.58
N PRO A 93 -17.99 -16.91 -5.41
CA PRO A 93 -18.34 -17.39 -4.09
C PRO A 93 -17.11 -17.74 -3.24
N ARG A 94 -16.02 -18.20 -3.85
CA ARG A 94 -14.76 -18.48 -3.13
C ARG A 94 -14.15 -17.21 -2.53
N VAL A 95 -14.15 -16.12 -3.30
CA VAL A 95 -13.71 -14.80 -2.82
C VAL A 95 -14.61 -14.33 -1.69
N ALA A 96 -15.94 -14.38 -1.86
CA ALA A 96 -16.89 -13.99 -0.82
C ALA A 96 -16.68 -14.75 0.51
N ILE A 97 -16.53 -16.08 0.46
CA ILE A 97 -16.24 -16.88 1.66
C ILE A 97 -14.92 -16.45 2.30
N THR A 98 -13.89 -16.18 1.50
CA THR A 98 -12.60 -15.74 2.03
C THR A 98 -12.71 -14.38 2.72
N LEU A 99 -13.45 -13.43 2.14
CA LEU A 99 -13.69 -12.13 2.76
C LEU A 99 -14.46 -12.27 4.08
N THR A 100 -15.45 -13.15 4.15
CA THR A 100 -16.18 -13.45 5.39
C THR A 100 -15.23 -14.00 6.46
N ILE A 101 -14.38 -14.97 6.12
CA ILE A 101 -13.38 -15.53 7.06
C ILE A 101 -12.45 -14.42 7.58
N VAL A 102 -11.94 -13.57 6.70
CA VAL A 102 -11.04 -12.47 7.06
C VAL A 102 -11.74 -11.47 7.96
N ALA A 103 -13.00 -11.11 7.68
CA ALA A 103 -13.78 -10.20 8.53
C ALA A 103 -13.94 -10.76 9.95
N PHE A 104 -14.25 -12.05 10.09
CA PHE A 104 -14.31 -12.71 11.40
C PHE A 104 -12.95 -12.74 12.11
N VAL A 105 -11.87 -12.98 11.38
CA VAL A 105 -10.52 -12.97 11.97
C VAL A 105 -10.15 -11.56 12.44
N ILE A 106 -10.42 -10.52 11.65
CA ILE A 106 -10.19 -9.13 12.07
C ILE A 106 -11.01 -8.81 13.31
N LEU A 107 -12.29 -9.19 13.35
CA LEU A 107 -13.13 -8.98 14.52
C LEU A 107 -12.57 -9.71 15.77
N ALA A 108 -12.14 -10.95 15.62
CA ALA A 108 -11.48 -11.70 16.69
C ALA A 108 -10.19 -11.02 17.17
N LEU A 109 -9.38 -10.47 16.26
CA LEU A 109 -8.16 -9.71 16.61
C LEU A 109 -8.48 -8.43 17.35
N LEU A 110 -9.53 -7.70 16.98
CA LEU A 110 -9.96 -6.49 17.68
C LEU A 110 -10.41 -6.80 19.10
N VAL A 111 -11.23 -7.85 19.28
CA VAL A 111 -11.69 -8.31 20.59
C VAL A 111 -10.51 -8.77 21.45
N ALA A 112 -9.59 -9.56 20.89
CA ALA A 112 -8.39 -10.00 21.59
C ALA A 112 -7.47 -8.81 21.96
N GLY A 113 -7.30 -7.85 21.05
CA GLY A 113 -6.53 -6.63 21.29
C GLY A 113 -7.12 -5.79 22.42
N GLY A 114 -8.46 -5.66 22.45
CA GLY A 114 -9.19 -5.00 23.53
C GLY A 114 -9.00 -5.70 24.88
N ALA A 115 -9.15 -7.03 24.91
CA ALA A 115 -8.97 -7.83 26.12
C ALA A 115 -7.56 -7.74 26.70
N MET A 116 -6.52 -7.67 25.84
CA MET A 116 -5.13 -7.52 26.25
C MET A 116 -4.74 -6.06 26.62
N LYS A 117 -5.70 -5.14 26.71
CA LYS A 117 -5.48 -3.69 26.90
C LYS A 117 -4.51 -3.08 25.88
N ARG A 118 -4.38 -3.68 24.69
CA ARG A 118 -3.60 -3.14 23.57
C ARG A 118 -4.49 -2.16 22.80
N THR A 119 -4.63 -0.95 23.35
CA THR A 119 -5.50 0.10 22.81
C THR A 119 -5.20 0.44 21.34
N GLY A 120 -3.94 0.32 20.91
CA GLY A 120 -3.55 0.58 19.52
C GLY A 120 -4.08 -0.41 18.48
N LEU A 121 -4.43 -1.65 18.86
CA LEU A 121 -5.10 -2.59 17.94
C LEU A 121 -6.62 -2.41 17.97
N ALA A 122 -7.17 -2.17 19.16
CA ALA A 122 -8.61 -2.10 19.38
C ALA A 122 -9.24 -0.78 18.90
N ALA A 123 -8.45 0.31 18.86
CA ALA A 123 -8.91 1.64 18.42
C ALA A 123 -8.72 1.89 16.91
N VAL A 124 -8.37 0.86 16.13
CA VAL A 124 -8.19 0.99 14.69
C VAL A 124 -9.53 1.32 14.03
N SER A 125 -9.57 2.39 13.24
CA SER A 125 -10.75 2.77 12.47
C SER A 125 -11.14 1.70 11.44
N ILE A 126 -12.42 1.66 11.06
CA ILE A 126 -12.92 0.69 10.07
C ILE A 126 -12.26 0.85 8.68
N PHE A 127 -11.86 2.06 8.29
CA PHE A 127 -11.33 2.34 6.96
C PHE A 127 -10.02 1.56 6.63
N PRO A 128 -8.97 1.60 7.47
CA PRO A 128 -7.81 0.73 7.28
C PRO A 128 -8.11 -0.77 7.23
N LEU A 129 -9.11 -1.22 8.00
CA LEU A 129 -9.51 -2.63 8.00
C LEU A 129 -10.17 -3.02 6.68
N LEU A 130 -11.04 -2.17 6.13
CA LEU A 130 -11.63 -2.36 4.80
C LEU A 130 -10.54 -2.42 3.72
N ILE A 131 -9.51 -1.58 3.81
CA ILE A 131 -8.36 -1.63 2.90
C ILE A 131 -7.67 -3.00 2.99
N MET A 132 -7.41 -3.52 4.18
CA MET A 132 -6.81 -4.86 4.36
C MET A 132 -7.71 -5.97 3.79
N ILE A 133 -9.03 -5.86 3.94
CA ILE A 133 -9.98 -6.83 3.38
C ILE A 133 -9.94 -6.80 1.85
N THR A 134 -9.96 -5.62 1.23
CA THR A 134 -9.86 -5.50 -0.24
C THR A 134 -8.51 -5.98 -0.79
N LEU A 135 -7.44 -5.85 0.00
CA LEU A 135 -6.15 -6.45 -0.34
C LEU A 135 -6.25 -7.99 -0.43
N VAL A 136 -7.00 -8.64 0.46
CA VAL A 136 -7.21 -10.10 0.38
C VAL A 136 -7.90 -10.48 -0.90
N GLU A 137 -8.91 -9.73 -1.33
CA GLU A 137 -9.59 -9.97 -2.59
C GLU A 137 -8.58 -10.04 -3.75
N LYS A 138 -7.72 -9.02 -3.85
CA LYS A 138 -6.66 -8.96 -4.87
C LYS A 138 -5.64 -10.09 -4.71
N PHE A 139 -5.27 -10.41 -3.47
CA PHE A 139 -4.35 -11.52 -3.17
C PHE A 139 -4.93 -12.85 -3.63
N VAL A 140 -6.16 -13.19 -3.23
CA VAL A 140 -6.84 -14.44 -3.58
C VAL A 140 -7.04 -14.55 -5.08
N ALA A 141 -7.47 -13.46 -5.73
CA ALA A 141 -7.58 -13.41 -7.19
C ALA A 141 -6.26 -13.77 -7.86
N THR A 142 -5.18 -13.11 -7.44
CA THR A 142 -3.86 -13.35 -8.02
C THR A 142 -3.31 -14.73 -7.67
N GLN A 143 -3.64 -15.25 -6.48
CA GLN A 143 -3.24 -16.58 -6.04
C GLN A 143 -3.92 -17.69 -6.86
N ILE A 144 -5.13 -17.42 -7.37
CA ILE A 144 -5.88 -18.31 -8.27
C ILE A 144 -5.32 -18.20 -9.70
N GLU A 145 -5.10 -16.99 -10.21
CA GLU A 145 -4.67 -16.74 -11.59
C GLU A 145 -3.19 -17.07 -11.84
N LYS A 146 -2.30 -16.64 -10.94
CA LYS A 146 -0.84 -16.67 -11.13
C LYS A 146 -0.11 -17.60 -10.15
N GLY A 147 -0.85 -18.29 -9.29
CA GLY A 147 -0.32 -19.22 -8.30
C GLY A 147 0.19 -18.56 -7.01
N ASN A 148 0.53 -19.42 -6.04
CA ASN A 148 0.85 -19.00 -4.68
C ASN A 148 2.17 -18.24 -4.56
N GLN A 149 3.21 -18.73 -5.25
CA GLN A 149 4.53 -18.10 -5.23
C GLN A 149 4.46 -16.68 -5.77
N THR A 150 3.82 -16.50 -6.93
CA THR A 150 3.62 -15.17 -7.52
C THR A 150 2.83 -14.29 -6.55
N ALA A 151 1.66 -14.71 -6.06
CA ALA A 151 0.85 -13.89 -5.16
C ALA A 151 1.60 -13.46 -3.88
N LEU A 152 2.42 -14.35 -3.31
CA LEU A 152 3.28 -14.02 -2.16
C LEU A 152 4.34 -12.97 -2.49
N ILE A 153 5.02 -13.10 -3.64
CA ILE A 153 6.02 -12.12 -4.07
C ILE A 153 5.35 -10.76 -4.25
N LEU A 154 4.20 -10.69 -4.94
CA LEU A 154 3.50 -9.42 -5.14
C LEU A 154 2.99 -8.82 -3.81
N ALA A 155 2.57 -9.66 -2.85
CA ALA A 155 2.18 -9.21 -1.52
C ALA A 155 3.37 -8.63 -0.74
N LEU A 156 4.54 -9.28 -0.78
CA LEU A 156 5.76 -8.77 -0.17
C LEU A 156 6.22 -7.47 -0.81
N GLU A 157 6.24 -7.39 -2.14
CA GLU A 157 6.57 -6.14 -2.86
C GLU A 157 5.58 -5.03 -2.51
N THR A 158 4.28 -5.33 -2.43
CA THR A 158 3.25 -4.37 -2.01
C THR A 158 3.51 -3.89 -0.58
N MET A 159 3.81 -4.79 0.35
CA MET A 159 4.12 -4.45 1.74
C MET A 159 5.35 -3.55 1.85
N ILE A 160 6.43 -3.88 1.12
CA ILE A 160 7.68 -3.10 1.12
C ILE A 160 7.43 -1.70 0.56
N ILE A 161 6.79 -1.59 -0.62
CA ILE A 161 6.48 -0.28 -1.22
C ILE A 161 5.60 0.55 -0.27
N SER A 162 4.61 -0.06 0.36
CA SER A 162 3.71 0.64 1.26
C SER A 162 4.40 1.09 2.55
N ALA A 163 5.35 0.30 3.05
CA ALA A 163 6.15 0.68 4.21
C ALA A 163 7.09 1.84 3.87
N VAL A 164 7.73 1.84 2.71
CA VAL A 164 8.54 2.99 2.25
C VAL A 164 7.66 4.22 2.06
N GLY A 165 6.48 4.06 1.46
CA GLY A 165 5.48 5.12 1.32
C GLY A 165 5.06 5.71 2.66
N TYR A 166 4.89 4.87 3.69
CA TYR A 166 4.57 5.29 5.05
C TYR A 166 5.68 6.18 5.62
N TYR A 167 6.95 5.77 5.50
CA TYR A 167 8.06 6.57 6.01
C TYR A 167 8.21 7.88 5.22
N LEU A 168 8.03 7.85 3.91
CA LEU A 168 8.05 9.05 3.07
C LEU A 168 6.96 10.05 3.49
N ALA A 169 5.73 9.58 3.66
CA ALA A 169 4.60 10.41 4.08
C ALA A 169 4.67 10.86 5.54
N SER A 170 5.34 10.08 6.39
CA SER A 170 5.55 10.43 7.81
C SER A 170 6.68 11.43 8.00
N TRP A 171 7.51 11.67 6.99
CA TRP A 171 8.65 12.57 7.06
C TRP A 171 8.20 14.03 7.26
N GLU A 172 8.55 14.60 8.41
CA GLU A 172 8.16 15.94 8.83
C GLU A 172 8.63 17.03 7.86
N MET A 173 9.91 16.99 7.45
CA MET A 173 10.47 17.93 6.48
C MET A 173 9.71 17.93 5.15
N LEU A 174 9.26 16.76 4.67
CA LEU A 174 8.47 16.67 3.44
C LEU A 174 7.08 17.32 3.62
N LYS A 175 6.41 17.05 4.75
CA LYS A 175 5.10 17.62 5.07
C LYS A 175 5.17 19.14 5.19
N GLU A 176 6.15 19.66 5.93
CA GLU A 176 6.36 21.11 6.04
C GLU A 176 6.64 21.74 4.68
N PHE A 177 7.53 21.14 3.88
CA PHE A 177 7.85 21.64 2.54
C PHE A 177 6.61 21.73 1.63
N ILE A 178 5.77 20.70 1.64
CA ILE A 178 4.53 20.66 0.84
C ILE A 178 3.50 21.68 1.32
N ILE A 179 3.42 21.92 2.63
CA ILE A 179 2.52 22.93 3.22
C ILE A 179 2.99 24.35 2.87
N VAL A 180 4.31 24.60 2.86
CA VAL A 180 4.86 25.90 2.49
C VAL A 180 4.78 26.12 0.96
N TYR A 181 5.02 25.08 0.16
CA TYR A 181 5.06 25.16 -1.31
C TYR A 181 4.12 24.12 -1.96
N PRO A 182 2.79 24.28 -1.88
CA PRO A 182 1.83 23.32 -2.43
C PRO A 182 1.93 23.15 -3.95
N TRP A 183 2.41 24.17 -4.67
CA TRP A 183 2.66 24.12 -6.11
C TRP A 183 3.80 23.16 -6.49
N ALA A 184 4.69 22.79 -5.56
CA ALA A 184 5.75 21.80 -5.81
C ALA A 184 5.18 20.44 -6.22
N ILE A 185 3.94 20.13 -5.85
CA ILE A 185 3.26 18.89 -6.23
C ILE A 185 3.06 18.83 -7.75
N LEU A 186 2.92 19.96 -8.43
CA LEU A 186 2.81 19.99 -9.89
C LEU A 186 4.08 19.45 -10.57
N LEU A 187 5.23 19.47 -9.91
CA LEU A 187 6.47 18.85 -10.41
C LEU A 187 6.36 17.32 -10.51
N THR A 188 5.43 16.70 -9.79
CA THR A 188 5.17 15.26 -9.95
C THR A 188 4.66 14.92 -11.35
N LEU A 189 3.99 15.85 -12.05
CA LEU A 189 3.48 15.62 -13.41
C LEU A 189 4.61 15.43 -14.43
N PRO A 190 5.56 16.36 -14.63
CA PRO A 190 6.66 16.15 -15.57
C PRO A 190 7.54 14.96 -15.15
N ILE A 191 7.74 14.71 -13.86
CA ILE A 191 8.47 13.52 -13.38
C ILE A 191 7.76 12.24 -13.84
N ASN A 192 6.44 12.13 -13.65
CA ASN A 192 5.69 10.96 -14.09
C ASN A 192 5.69 10.82 -15.62
N ILE A 193 5.67 11.92 -16.38
CA ILE A 193 5.80 11.88 -17.84
C ILE A 193 7.19 11.36 -18.26
N LEU A 194 8.26 11.83 -17.62
CA LEU A 194 9.62 11.35 -17.88
C LEU A 194 9.76 9.87 -17.53
N LEU A 195 9.21 9.43 -16.39
CA LEU A 195 9.17 8.02 -16.01
C LEU A 195 8.37 7.19 -17.01
N GLY A 196 7.26 7.71 -17.53
CA GLY A 196 6.46 7.03 -18.57
C GLY A 196 7.20 6.84 -19.89
N LYS A 197 8.14 7.74 -20.21
CA LYS A 197 9.02 7.63 -21.39
C LYS A 197 10.28 6.81 -21.15
N TRP A 198 10.50 6.32 -19.93
CA TRP A 198 11.70 5.57 -19.57
C TRP A 198 11.65 4.16 -20.19
N THR A 199 12.37 3.98 -21.31
CA THR A 199 12.54 2.70 -22.02
C THR A 199 13.78 1.91 -21.58
N GLY A 200 14.56 2.42 -20.61
CA GLY A 200 15.73 1.72 -20.09
C GLY A 200 15.38 0.40 -19.38
N LEU A 201 16.29 -0.57 -19.44
CA LEU A 201 16.19 -1.86 -18.71
C LEU A 201 15.96 -1.60 -17.22
N ARG A 202 15.03 -2.34 -16.61
CA ARG A 202 14.76 -2.25 -15.18
C ARG A 202 15.98 -2.71 -14.39
N LEU A 203 16.24 -2.16 -13.19
CA LEU A 203 17.35 -2.63 -12.34
C LEU A 203 17.27 -4.14 -12.05
N SER A 204 16.05 -4.65 -11.88
CA SER A 204 15.78 -6.08 -11.72
C SER A 204 16.12 -6.90 -12.98
N GLU A 205 15.99 -6.32 -14.17
CA GLU A 205 16.41 -6.96 -15.43
C GLU A 205 17.93 -6.95 -15.54
N TYR A 206 18.59 -5.88 -15.09
CA TYR A 206 20.07 -5.83 -15.04
C TYR A 206 20.65 -6.94 -14.15
N LEU A 207 20.03 -7.18 -12.99
CA LEU A 207 20.43 -8.28 -12.09
C LEU A 207 20.16 -9.67 -12.71
N ARG A 208 19.04 -9.83 -13.43
CA ARG A 208 18.66 -11.09 -14.09
C ARG A 208 19.51 -11.42 -15.32
N PHE A 209 19.91 -10.42 -16.11
CA PHE A 209 20.72 -10.60 -17.33
C PHE A 209 22.23 -10.50 -17.09
N ARG A 210 22.67 -10.32 -15.84
CA ARG A 210 24.09 -10.29 -15.50
C ARG A 210 24.83 -11.56 -15.92
N GLU A 211 24.16 -12.71 -15.91
CA GLU A 211 24.75 -14.00 -16.32
C GLU A 211 24.89 -14.15 -17.84
N VAL A 212 24.04 -13.48 -18.62
CA VAL A 212 24.08 -13.54 -20.10
C VAL A 212 25.10 -12.55 -20.66
N LEU A 213 25.17 -11.34 -20.09
CA LEU A 213 26.17 -10.33 -20.45
C LEU A 213 27.61 -10.80 -20.20
N LYS A 214 27.82 -11.63 -19.17
CA LYS A 214 29.14 -12.19 -18.82
C LYS A 214 29.63 -13.30 -19.77
N ARG A 215 28.79 -13.78 -20.70
CA ARG A 215 29.17 -14.77 -21.74
C ARG A 215 29.47 -14.16 -23.11
N ILE A 216 29.23 -12.86 -23.29
CA ILE A 216 29.38 -12.15 -24.57
C ILE A 216 30.56 -11.16 -24.54
N THR A 217 31.12 -10.88 -23.37
CA THR A 217 32.39 -10.15 -23.18
C THR A 217 33.47 -11.12 -22.72
#